data_AF-A0A397VUL9-F1
#
_entry.id   AF-A0A397VUL9-F1
#
_cell.length_a   1.000
_cell.length_b   1.000
_cell.length_c   1.000
_cell.angle_alpha   90.00
_cell.angle_beta   90.00
_cell.angle_gamma   90.00
#
_symmetry.space_group_name_H-M   'P 1'
#
loop_
_entity.id
_entity.type
_entity.pdbx_description
1 polymer ?
#
loop_
_entity_poly.entity_id
_entity_poly.type
_entity_poly.pdbx_seq_one_letter_code
_entity_poly.pdbx_strand_id
1 'polypeptide(L)'
;MMITPYVEIKFSNHTGELDLNDFINLQDLYISGGQGQDKQQKLTSLKIDKCDKLTSLKIYHTSISISILSKQLVTDRDRSKDQVEKLTNIIRNIKGFSLSDIKLAAKKMEEENLEYQVTDIKSKLSEDGQLWLETLLEAQQEVLQNDNAFARKQLEKIKRRLSNELSAEKIQELLGKIIEINELEIQLNNLKIQENQ
;
A
#
# COMPACT_ATOMS: atom_id res chain seq x y z
N MET A 1 7.02 36.50 14.63
CA MET A 1 5.71 35.96 15.03
C MET A 1 5.13 35.29 13.80
N MET A 2 5.30 33.97 13.64
CA MET A 2 4.77 33.26 12.47
C MET A 2 3.27 33.07 12.66
N ILE A 3 2.45 33.68 11.82
CA ILE A 3 1.02 33.40 11.75
C ILE A 3 0.91 32.09 10.98
N THR A 4 0.63 30.98 11.67
CA THR A 4 0.26 29.74 10.99
C THR A 4 -1.09 29.95 10.32
N PRO A 5 -1.21 29.71 9.00
CA PRO A 5 -2.49 29.84 8.30
C PRO A 5 -3.42 28.71 8.73
N TYR A 6 -4.28 29.04 9.70
CA TYR A 6 -5.31 28.17 10.26
C TYR A 6 -6.67 28.53 9.65
N VAL A 7 -7.41 27.53 9.17
CA VAL A 7 -8.78 27.71 8.67
C VAL A 7 -9.72 26.75 9.38
N GLU A 8 -10.68 27.30 10.12
CA GLU A 8 -11.77 26.54 10.75
C GLU A 8 -13.06 26.79 9.97
N ILE A 9 -13.62 25.73 9.39
CA ILE A 9 -14.86 25.82 8.63
C ILE A 9 -15.97 25.14 9.42
N LYS A 10 -16.92 25.96 9.91
CA LYS A 10 -18.11 25.49 10.61
C LYS A 10 -19.28 25.44 9.63
N PHE A 11 -19.76 24.23 9.35
CA PHE A 11 -20.95 24.06 8.52
C PHE A 11 -22.22 24.09 9.37
N SER A 12 -23.10 25.05 9.11
CA SER A 12 -24.50 24.99 9.51
C SER A 12 -25.32 24.41 8.36
N ASN A 13 -25.57 23.10 8.39
CA ASN A 13 -26.58 22.39 7.58
C ASN A 13 -26.43 22.34 6.04
N HIS A 14 -25.27 22.67 5.45
CA HIS A 14 -25.10 22.56 4.01
C HIS A 14 -24.62 21.17 3.56
N THR A 15 -25.41 20.51 2.72
CA THR A 15 -24.98 19.44 1.80
C THR A 15 -24.20 20.07 0.65
N GLY A 16 -22.99 19.60 0.36
CA GLY A 16 -22.25 20.12 -0.79
C GLY A 16 -20.80 19.65 -0.92
N GLU A 17 -20.17 20.18 -1.96
CA GLU A 17 -18.75 20.07 -2.28
C GLU A 17 -18.00 21.26 -1.66
N LEU A 18 -16.84 20.98 -1.05
CA LEU A 18 -15.93 22.00 -0.54
C LEU A 18 -14.64 21.96 -1.35
N ASP A 19 -14.37 23.02 -2.12
CA ASP A 19 -13.12 23.21 -2.84
C ASP A 19 -12.22 24.21 -2.11
N LEU A 20 -11.05 23.75 -1.68
CA LEU A 20 -10.05 24.54 -0.98
C LEU A 20 -8.76 24.68 -1.79
N ASN A 21 -8.77 24.39 -3.09
CA ASN A 21 -7.57 24.43 -3.92
C ASN A 21 -6.94 25.83 -4.04
N ASP A 22 -7.66 26.90 -3.71
CA ASP A 22 -7.12 28.26 -3.67
C ASP A 22 -6.31 28.52 -2.38
N PHE A 23 -6.40 27.66 -1.37
CA PHE A 23 -5.70 27.78 -0.09
C PHE A 23 -4.35 27.03 -0.11
N ILE A 24 -3.47 27.37 -1.05
CA ILE A 24 -2.17 26.69 -1.27
C ILE A 24 -1.22 26.65 -0.04
N ASN A 25 -1.46 27.52 0.94
CA ASN A 25 -0.67 27.59 2.17
C ASN A 25 -1.35 26.93 3.38
N LEU A 26 -2.51 26.30 3.21
CA LEU A 26 -3.27 25.66 4.28
C LEU A 26 -2.44 24.58 4.97
N GLN A 27 -2.24 24.69 6.29
CA GLN A 27 -1.47 23.72 7.08
C GLN A 27 -2.36 22.81 7.90
N ASP A 28 -3.44 23.37 8.43
CA ASP A 28 -4.39 22.68 9.29
C ASP A 28 -5.83 22.93 8.82
N LEU A 29 -6.59 21.87 8.64
CA LEU A 29 -8.01 21.92 8.26
C LEU A 29 -8.87 21.19 9.28
N TYR A 30 -9.81 21.94 9.86
CA TYR A 30 -10.80 21.43 10.81
C TYR A 30 -12.20 21.61 10.24
N ILE A 31 -12.89 20.50 10.02
CA ILE A 31 -14.28 20.46 9.54
C ILE A 31 -15.13 19.87 10.65
N SER A 32 -16.12 20.62 11.13
CA SER A 32 -17.06 20.13 12.15
C SER A 32 -18.51 20.32 11.69
N GLY A 33 -19.35 19.33 11.99
CA GLY A 33 -20.80 19.51 12.03
C GLY A 33 -21.20 20.43 13.19
N GLY A 34 -22.32 21.15 13.07
CA GLY A 34 -22.77 22.03 14.15
C GLY A 34 -23.12 21.28 15.46
N GLN A 35 -23.49 22.01 16.52
CA GLN A 35 -23.87 21.43 17.84
C GLN A 35 -25.35 20.96 17.92
N GLY A 36 -25.64 19.67 18.07
CA GLY A 36 -27.01 19.13 18.22
C GLY A 36 -27.21 17.69 17.73
N GLN A 37 -28.33 17.04 18.09
CA GLN A 37 -28.58 15.61 17.86
C GLN A 37 -28.77 15.19 16.38
N ASP A 38 -29.04 16.13 15.46
CA ASP A 38 -29.25 15.85 14.01
C ASP A 38 -28.06 16.25 13.11
N LYS A 39 -26.83 16.36 13.65
CA LYS A 39 -25.74 17.08 12.97
C LYS A 39 -24.61 16.19 12.47
N GLN A 40 -24.97 15.14 11.74
CA GLN A 40 -23.99 14.50 10.84
C GLN A 40 -23.57 15.51 9.77
N GLN A 41 -22.26 15.60 9.59
CA GLN A 41 -21.64 16.39 8.54
C GLN A 41 -22.09 15.79 7.19
N LYS A 42 -22.56 16.64 6.25
CA LYS A 42 -23.12 16.22 4.94
C LYS A 42 -22.20 16.56 3.75
N LEU A 43 -20.88 16.58 3.93
CA LEU A 43 -19.94 16.73 2.82
C LEU A 43 -20.10 15.51 1.93
N THR A 44 -20.23 15.76 0.65
CA THR A 44 -20.15 14.70 -0.35
C THR A 44 -18.81 14.69 -1.06
N SER A 45 -18.08 15.80 -1.03
CA SER A 45 -16.79 15.95 -1.72
C SER A 45 -15.92 17.02 -1.07
N LEU A 46 -14.62 16.76 -0.97
CA LEU A 46 -13.58 17.67 -0.48
C LEU A 46 -12.44 17.70 -1.49
N LYS A 47 -12.18 18.86 -2.11
CA LYS A 47 -11.05 19.06 -3.03
C LYS A 47 -9.97 19.86 -2.32
N ILE A 48 -8.80 19.23 -2.17
CA ILE A 48 -7.62 19.77 -1.48
C ILE A 48 -6.33 19.48 -2.27
N ASP A 49 -6.46 19.21 -3.56
CA ASP A 49 -5.38 18.76 -4.45
C ASP A 49 -4.18 19.73 -4.52
N LYS A 50 -4.42 21.03 -4.29
CA LYS A 50 -3.38 22.08 -4.30
C LYS A 50 -2.92 22.50 -2.90
N CYS A 51 -3.39 21.83 -1.84
CA CYS A 51 -3.03 22.15 -0.45
C CYS A 51 -1.75 21.42 -0.03
N ASP A 52 -0.64 21.62 -0.74
CA ASP A 52 0.62 20.88 -0.57
C ASP A 52 1.25 21.01 0.84
N LYS A 53 0.84 22.02 1.60
CA LYS A 53 1.30 22.26 2.98
C LYS A 53 0.38 21.68 4.05
N LEU A 54 -0.71 21.01 3.68
CA LEU A 54 -1.68 20.47 4.63
C LEU A 54 -1.06 19.29 5.39
N THR A 55 -0.78 19.51 6.67
CA THR A 55 -0.19 18.52 7.57
C THR A 55 -1.21 17.87 8.49
N SER A 56 -2.33 18.55 8.74
CA SER A 56 -3.36 18.12 9.67
C SER A 56 -4.75 18.27 9.05
N LEU A 57 -5.49 17.17 8.96
CA LEU A 57 -6.88 17.15 8.52
C LEU A 57 -7.72 16.45 9.59
N LYS A 58 -8.69 17.16 10.16
CA LYS A 58 -9.66 16.57 11.11
C LYS A 58 -11.08 16.89 10.67
N ILE A 59 -11.86 15.84 10.46
CA ILE A 59 -13.28 15.93 10.13
C ILE A 59 -14.05 15.26 11.27
N TYR A 60 -14.85 16.04 11.98
CA TYR A 60 -15.67 15.57 13.09
C TYR A 60 -17.10 15.27 12.63
N HIS A 61 -17.70 14.23 13.20
CA HIS A 61 -19.09 13.85 12.96
C HIS A 61 -19.42 13.49 11.48
N THR A 62 -18.46 12.89 10.79
CA THR A 62 -18.62 12.25 9.47
C THR A 62 -18.89 10.75 9.66
N SER A 63 -19.74 10.17 8.82
CA SER A 63 -19.95 8.71 8.71
C SER A 63 -18.83 7.99 7.96
N ILE A 64 -17.88 8.74 7.38
CA ILE A 64 -16.77 8.23 6.59
C ILE A 64 -15.46 8.52 7.35
N SER A 65 -14.74 7.45 7.70
CA SER A 65 -13.39 7.49 8.27
C SER A 65 -12.37 7.98 7.25
N ILE A 66 -12.32 9.29 7.00
CA ILE A 66 -11.32 9.93 6.14
C ILE A 66 -10.15 10.39 7.02
N SER A 67 -9.26 9.48 7.40
CA SER A 67 -7.98 9.89 8.01
C SER A 67 -6.75 9.10 7.53
N ILE A 68 -6.87 8.27 6.48
CA ILE A 68 -5.78 7.36 6.07
C ILE A 68 -5.41 7.50 4.58
N LEU A 69 -6.10 8.32 3.79
CA LEU A 69 -5.81 8.40 2.35
C LEU A 69 -4.52 9.18 2.02
N SER A 70 -4.20 10.26 2.74
CA SER A 70 -3.11 11.17 2.31
C SER A 70 -1.70 10.62 2.54
N LYS A 71 -1.42 9.96 3.67
CA LYS A 71 -0.07 9.40 3.94
C LYS A 71 0.23 8.18 3.07
N GLN A 72 -0.78 7.32 2.86
CA GLN A 72 -0.63 6.17 1.97
C GLN A 72 -0.41 6.64 0.52
N LEU A 73 -1.19 7.62 0.04
CA LEU A 73 -1.04 8.16 -1.32
C LEU A 73 0.31 8.85 -1.54
N VAL A 74 0.83 9.59 -0.57
CA VAL A 74 2.18 10.19 -0.66
C VAL A 74 3.25 9.09 -0.73
N THR A 75 3.13 8.06 0.12
CA THR A 75 4.07 6.93 0.11
C THR A 75 4.00 6.13 -1.20
N ASP A 76 2.79 5.88 -1.71
CA ASP A 76 2.58 5.17 -2.98
C ASP A 76 3.08 6.00 -4.18
N ARG A 77 2.94 7.33 -4.13
CA ARG A 77 3.47 8.26 -5.14
C ARG A 77 4.98 8.26 -5.16
N ASP A 78 5.63 8.37 -4.01
CA ASP A 78 7.09 8.40 -3.91
C ASP A 78 7.68 7.04 -4.35
N ARG A 79 7.03 5.93 -3.98
CA ARG A 79 7.36 4.59 -4.49
C ARG A 79 7.25 4.50 -6.01
N SER A 80 6.12 4.94 -6.56
CA SER A 80 5.89 4.89 -8.02
C SER A 80 6.93 5.74 -8.75
N LYS A 81 7.33 6.88 -8.18
CA LYS A 81 8.36 7.74 -8.72
C LYS A 81 9.73 7.06 -8.72
N ASP A 82 10.13 6.41 -7.62
CA ASP A 82 11.39 5.65 -7.53
C ASP A 82 11.42 4.50 -8.55
N GLN A 83 10.32 3.77 -8.68
CA GLN A 83 10.18 2.69 -9.66
C GLN A 83 10.30 3.20 -11.10
N VAL A 84 9.63 4.30 -11.44
CA VAL A 84 9.72 4.93 -12.76
C VAL A 84 11.13 5.44 -13.04
N GLU A 85 11.80 6.03 -12.04
CA GLU A 85 13.18 6.51 -12.18
C GLU A 85 14.16 5.35 -12.40
N LYS A 86 14.05 4.27 -11.61
CA LYS A 86 14.78 3.01 -11.83
C LYS A 86 14.55 2.50 -13.25
N LEU A 87 13.29 2.38 -13.69
CA LEU A 87 12.95 1.89 -15.03
C LEU A 87 13.53 2.78 -16.14
N THR A 88 13.44 4.10 -15.96
CA THR A 88 13.94 5.09 -16.92
C THR A 88 15.46 5.05 -17.00
N ASN A 89 16.15 4.88 -15.88
CA ASN A 89 17.61 4.74 -15.83
C ASN A 89 18.07 3.43 -16.47
N ILE A 90 17.32 2.34 -16.29
CA ILE A 90 17.55 1.10 -17.02
C ILE A 90 17.40 1.39 -18.51
N ILE A 91 16.26 1.91 -18.98
CA ILE A 91 16.01 2.19 -20.41
C ILE A 91 17.07 3.11 -21.05
N ARG A 92 17.48 4.16 -20.35
CA ARG A 92 18.40 5.19 -20.86
C ARG A 92 19.82 4.68 -21.06
N ASN A 93 20.25 3.67 -20.30
CA ASN A 93 21.64 3.19 -20.31
C ASN A 93 21.91 2.06 -21.29
N ILE A 94 20.96 1.72 -22.18
CA ILE A 94 21.07 0.47 -22.92
C ILE A 94 21.47 0.66 -24.39
N LYS A 95 22.73 0.31 -24.67
CA LYS A 95 23.08 -0.51 -25.84
C LYS A 95 23.23 -1.96 -25.35
N GLY A 96 22.42 -2.89 -25.89
CA GLY A 96 22.49 -4.33 -25.57
C GLY A 96 21.58 -4.78 -24.42
N PHE A 97 20.27 -4.67 -24.57
CA PHE A 97 19.28 -5.12 -23.58
C PHE A 97 19.17 -6.65 -23.62
N SER A 98 19.43 -7.33 -22.51
CA SER A 98 18.99 -8.72 -22.36
C SER A 98 17.61 -8.75 -21.70
N LEU A 99 16.77 -9.69 -22.14
CA LEU A 99 15.49 -9.97 -21.49
C LEU A 99 15.69 -10.40 -20.02
N SER A 100 16.85 -10.98 -19.71
CA SER A 100 17.25 -11.38 -18.36
C SER A 100 17.40 -10.17 -17.42
N ASP A 101 17.94 -9.04 -17.89
CA ASP A 101 18.07 -7.82 -17.08
C ASP A 101 16.71 -7.22 -16.70
N ILE A 102 15.76 -7.20 -17.64
CA ILE A 102 14.38 -6.71 -17.40
C ILE A 102 13.69 -7.58 -16.36
N LYS A 103 13.74 -8.90 -16.53
CA LYS A 103 13.08 -9.82 -15.59
C LYS A 103 13.70 -9.78 -14.21
N LEU A 104 15.02 -9.57 -14.12
CA LEU A 104 15.71 -9.42 -12.84
C LEU A 104 15.27 -8.15 -12.12
N ALA A 105 15.16 -7.03 -12.85
CA ALA A 105 14.65 -5.78 -12.30
C ALA A 105 13.19 -5.90 -11.84
N ALA A 106 12.34 -6.56 -12.63
CA ALA A 106 10.94 -6.82 -12.28
C ALA A 106 10.82 -7.68 -11.01
N LYS A 107 11.61 -8.77 -10.90
CA LYS A 107 11.64 -9.61 -9.70
C LYS A 107 11.99 -8.81 -8.45
N LYS A 108 13.07 -8.01 -8.51
CA LYS A 108 13.49 -7.15 -7.39
C LYS A 108 12.41 -6.14 -6.99
N MET A 109 11.74 -5.54 -7.96
CA MET A 109 10.64 -4.61 -7.67
C MET A 109 9.47 -5.30 -6.93
N GLU A 110 9.12 -6.52 -7.31
CA GLU A 110 8.07 -7.28 -6.61
C GLU A 110 8.51 -7.75 -5.22
N GLU A 111 9.78 -8.14 -5.05
CA GLU A 111 10.35 -8.46 -3.74
C GLU A 111 10.29 -7.25 -2.78
N GLU A 112 10.75 -6.08 -3.22
CA GLU A 112 10.68 -4.82 -2.45
C GLU A 112 9.22 -4.46 -2.10
N ASN A 113 8.30 -4.63 -3.05
CA ASN A 113 6.87 -4.36 -2.85
C ASN A 113 6.22 -5.32 -1.84
N LEU A 114 6.59 -6.60 -1.88
CA LEU A 114 6.13 -7.60 -0.92
C LEU A 114 6.69 -7.32 0.48
N GLU A 115 7.97 -7.01 0.60
CA GLU A 115 8.62 -6.69 1.88
C GLU A 115 7.95 -5.49 2.58
N TYR A 116 7.65 -4.44 1.82
CA TYR A 116 6.92 -3.27 2.34
C TYR A 116 5.53 -3.66 2.87
N GLN A 117 4.77 -4.44 2.10
CA GLN A 117 3.44 -4.87 2.52
C GLN A 117 3.47 -5.79 3.74
N VAL A 118 4.45 -6.69 3.82
CA VAL A 118 4.62 -7.56 4.98
C VAL A 118 4.91 -6.71 6.21
N THR A 119 5.80 -5.72 6.10
CA THR A 119 6.09 -4.78 7.20
C THR A 119 4.85 -4.00 7.64
N ASP A 120 4.08 -3.45 6.69
CA ASP A 120 2.84 -2.72 6.99
C ASP A 120 1.81 -3.62 7.68
N ILE A 121 1.61 -4.85 7.20
CA ILE A 121 0.69 -5.81 7.82
C ILE A 121 1.18 -6.21 9.21
N LYS A 122 2.47 -6.53 9.38
CA LYS A 122 3.05 -6.88 10.68
C LYS A 122 2.79 -5.81 11.74
N SER A 123 2.89 -4.54 11.37
CA SER A 123 2.64 -3.42 12.29
C SER A 123 1.20 -3.36 12.83
N LYS A 124 0.26 -4.07 12.20
CA LYS A 124 -1.17 -4.12 12.54
C LYS A 124 -1.57 -5.44 13.22
N LEU A 125 -0.69 -6.43 13.27
CA LEU A 125 -0.94 -7.75 13.83
C LEU A 125 -0.41 -7.86 15.26
N SER A 126 -1.02 -8.78 16.04
CA SER A 126 -0.47 -9.22 17.33
C SER A 126 0.89 -9.92 17.15
N GLU A 127 1.66 -10.12 18.22
CA GLU A 127 2.91 -10.89 18.15
C GLU A 127 2.69 -12.30 17.59
N ASP A 128 1.63 -12.98 18.04
CA ASP A 128 1.23 -14.28 17.49
C ASP A 128 0.84 -14.17 16.01
N GLY A 129 0.10 -13.12 15.64
CA GLY A 129 -0.28 -12.83 14.26
C GLY A 129 0.94 -12.61 13.35
N GLN A 130 1.95 -11.89 13.83
CA GLN A 130 3.21 -11.69 13.11
C GLN A 130 3.95 -13.01 12.89
N LEU A 131 4.02 -13.86 13.92
CA LEU A 131 4.61 -15.19 13.81
C LEU A 131 3.85 -16.07 12.80
N TRP A 132 2.51 -16.05 12.85
CA TRP A 132 1.69 -16.78 11.87
C TRP A 132 1.88 -16.26 10.45
N LEU A 133 2.06 -14.95 10.27
CA LEU A 133 2.35 -14.37 8.97
C LEU A 133 3.72 -14.83 8.44
N GLU A 134 4.78 -14.80 9.26
CA GLU A 134 6.10 -15.32 8.85
C GLU A 134 6.03 -16.80 8.46
N THR A 135 5.39 -17.61 9.31
CA THR A 135 5.21 -19.04 9.06
C THR A 135 4.39 -19.29 7.78
N LEU A 136 3.41 -18.42 7.47
CA LEU A 136 2.61 -18.53 6.25
C LEU A 136 3.48 -18.35 5.00
N LEU A 137 4.34 -17.32 5.00
CA LEU A 137 5.21 -17.00 3.86
C LEU A 137 6.24 -18.13 3.64
N GLU A 138 6.83 -18.64 4.71
CA GLU A 138 7.75 -19.79 4.66
C GLU A 138 7.06 -21.07 4.15
N ALA A 139 5.86 -21.38 4.65
CA ALA A 139 5.11 -22.54 4.22
C ALA A 139 4.71 -22.46 2.73
N GLN A 140 4.39 -21.25 2.23
CA GLN A 140 4.12 -21.04 0.81
C GLN A 140 5.38 -21.27 -0.03
N GLN A 141 6.53 -20.77 0.42
CA GLN A 141 7.80 -20.98 -0.28
C GLN A 141 8.16 -22.47 -0.38
N GLU A 142 7.96 -23.22 0.71
CA GLU A 142 8.18 -24.67 0.75
C GLU A 142 7.23 -25.42 -0.20
N VAL A 143 5.96 -25.00 -0.29
CA VAL A 143 5.00 -25.55 -1.26
C VAL A 143 5.48 -25.32 -2.68
N LEU A 144 6.03 -24.15 -3.00
CA LEU A 144 6.51 -23.83 -4.34
C LEU A 144 7.79 -24.59 -4.71
N GLN A 145 8.66 -24.89 -3.74
CA GLN A 145 9.92 -25.59 -3.99
C GLN A 145 9.76 -27.10 -4.09
N ASN A 146 9.02 -27.72 -3.15
CA ASN A 146 9.04 -29.17 -2.96
C ASN A 146 7.69 -29.84 -3.17
N ASP A 147 6.63 -29.06 -3.45
CA ASP A 147 5.24 -29.48 -3.61
C ASP A 147 4.79 -30.64 -2.70
N ASN A 148 5.09 -30.51 -1.40
CA ASN A 148 4.81 -31.55 -0.43
C ASN A 148 3.41 -31.41 0.17
N ALA A 149 2.67 -32.51 0.24
CA ALA A 149 1.36 -32.60 0.91
C ALA A 149 1.39 -32.10 2.36
N PHE A 150 2.50 -32.32 3.08
CA PHE A 150 2.70 -31.79 4.43
C PHE A 150 2.75 -30.26 4.43
N ALA A 151 3.53 -29.65 3.52
CA ALA A 151 3.65 -28.19 3.41
C ALA A 151 2.30 -27.55 3.06
N ARG A 152 1.55 -28.14 2.12
CA ARG A 152 0.17 -27.71 1.79
C ARG A 152 -0.76 -27.78 3.00
N LYS A 153 -0.66 -28.85 3.81
CA LYS A 153 -1.48 -29.00 5.03
C LYS A 153 -1.10 -27.98 6.11
N GLN A 154 0.19 -27.66 6.25
CA GLN A 154 0.63 -26.61 7.17
C GLN A 154 0.15 -25.24 6.73
N LEU A 155 0.31 -24.92 5.44
CA LEU A 155 -0.17 -23.67 4.84
C LEU A 155 -1.67 -23.47 5.12
N GLU A 156 -2.50 -24.47 4.86
CA GLU A 156 -3.95 -24.39 5.14
C GLU A 156 -4.29 -24.20 6.63
N LYS A 157 -3.51 -24.83 7.51
CA LYS A 157 -3.68 -24.65 8.96
C LYS A 157 -3.32 -23.23 9.39
N ILE A 158 -2.24 -22.68 8.85
CA ILE A 158 -1.77 -21.33 9.17
C ILE A 158 -2.75 -20.29 8.62
N LYS A 159 -3.24 -20.46 7.38
CA LYS A 159 -4.30 -19.61 6.81
C LYS A 159 -5.47 -19.45 7.77
N ARG A 160 -6.01 -20.57 8.26
CA ARG A 160 -7.15 -20.57 9.21
C ARG A 160 -6.85 -19.84 10.52
N ARG A 161 -5.62 -19.92 11.03
CA ARG A 161 -5.22 -19.22 12.27
C ARG A 161 -5.08 -17.73 12.02
N LEU A 162 -4.40 -17.36 10.94
CA LEU A 162 -4.17 -15.97 10.57
C LEU A 162 -5.47 -15.25 10.14
N SER A 163 -6.47 -15.99 9.66
CA SER A 163 -7.80 -15.45 9.33
C SER A 163 -8.53 -14.79 10.50
N ASN A 164 -8.07 -14.99 11.74
CA ASN A 164 -8.61 -14.30 12.92
C ASN A 164 -8.19 -12.82 12.98
N GLU A 165 -7.08 -12.45 12.35
CA GLU A 165 -6.49 -11.10 12.40
C GLU A 165 -6.29 -10.48 11.02
N LEU A 166 -6.21 -11.29 9.96
CA LEU A 166 -6.00 -10.86 8.59
C LEU A 166 -7.10 -11.41 7.68
N SER A 167 -7.72 -10.55 6.87
CA SER A 167 -8.76 -10.97 5.91
C SER A 167 -8.23 -12.02 4.93
N ALA A 168 -9.11 -12.94 4.51
CA ALA A 168 -8.77 -13.97 3.53
C ALA A 168 -8.29 -13.38 2.20
N GLU A 169 -8.83 -12.24 1.78
CA GLU A 169 -8.43 -11.52 0.58
C GLU A 169 -6.97 -11.06 0.68
N LYS A 170 -6.57 -10.47 1.81
CA LYS A 170 -5.19 -10.03 2.05
C LYS A 170 -4.22 -11.19 2.14
N ILE A 171 -4.64 -12.31 2.73
CA ILE A 171 -3.86 -13.56 2.73
C ILE A 171 -3.64 -14.05 1.29
N GLN A 172 -4.69 -14.11 0.47
CA GLN A 172 -4.60 -14.53 -0.93
C GLN A 172 -3.72 -13.58 -1.76
N GLU A 173 -3.83 -12.27 -1.53
CA GLU A 173 -3.00 -11.28 -2.20
C GLU A 173 -1.51 -11.50 -1.93
N LEU A 174 -1.12 -11.74 -0.67
CA LEU A 174 0.27 -12.01 -0.30
C LEU A 174 0.79 -13.30 -0.96
N LEU A 175 -0.02 -14.36 -0.93
CA LEU A 175 0.35 -15.64 -1.51
C LEU A 175 0.47 -15.56 -3.04
N GLY A 176 -0.42 -14.80 -3.69
CA GLY A 176 -0.35 -14.52 -5.12
C GLY A 176 0.96 -13.84 -5.51
N LYS A 177 1.40 -12.83 -4.75
CA LYS A 177 2.68 -12.14 -5.02
C LYS A 177 3.89 -13.06 -4.88
N ILE A 178 3.89 -13.98 -3.91
CA ILE A 178 4.95 -14.98 -3.79
C ILE A 178 4.99 -15.90 -5.03
N ILE A 179 3.82 -16.32 -5.54
CA ILE A 179 3.72 -17.12 -6.77
C ILE A 179 4.32 -16.36 -7.96
N GLU A 180 3.93 -15.09 -8.14
CA GLU A 180 4.45 -14.24 -9.23
C GLU A 180 5.98 -14.08 -9.17
N ILE A 181 6.54 -13.83 -7.97
CA ILE A 181 8.01 -13.73 -7.77
C ILE A 181 8.69 -15.06 -8.13
N ASN A 182 8.11 -16.19 -7.73
CA ASN A 182 8.66 -17.51 -8.03
C ASN A 182 8.59 -17.83 -9.54
N GLU A 183 7.52 -17.44 -10.22
CA GLU A 183 7.43 -17.57 -11.69
C GLU A 183 8.51 -16.75 -12.40
N LEU A 184 8.78 -15.52 -11.95
CA LEU A 184 9.88 -14.70 -12.46
C LEU A 184 11.24 -15.37 -12.22
N GLU A 185 11.44 -16.00 -11.06
CA GLU A 185 12.66 -16.74 -10.75
C GLU A 185 12.89 -17.93 -11.69
N ILE A 186 11.86 -18.73 -11.92
CA ILE A 186 11.90 -19.86 -12.85
C ILE A 186 12.23 -19.37 -14.26
N GLN A 187 11.58 -18.31 -14.72
CA GLN A 187 11.83 -17.72 -16.03
C GLN A 187 13.27 -17.19 -16.19
N LEU A 188 13.82 -16.57 -15.14
CA LEU A 188 15.21 -16.11 -15.13
C LEU A 188 16.20 -17.27 -15.21
N ASN A 189 15.96 -18.33 -14.46
CA ASN A 189 16.82 -19.52 -14.48
C ASN A 189 16.84 -20.17 -15.86
N ASN A 190 15.68 -20.25 -16.53
CA ASN A 190 15.58 -20.76 -17.90
C ASN A 190 16.35 -19.90 -18.92
N LEU A 191 16.29 -18.57 -18.80
CA LEU A 191 17.03 -17.66 -19.69
C LEU A 191 18.55 -17.80 -19.50
N LYS A 192 19.03 -17.92 -18.26
CA LYS A 192 20.46 -18.15 -17.99
C LYS A 192 20.98 -19.46 -18.58
N ILE A 193 20.15 -20.49 -18.67
CA ILE A 193 20.52 -21.76 -19.31
C ILE A 193 20.67 -21.54 -20.83
N GLN A 194 19.76 -20.78 -21.45
CA GLN A 194 19.78 -20.50 -22.88
C GLN A 194 20.93 -19.57 -23.30
N GLU A 195 21.31 -18.60 -22.47
CA GLU A 195 22.44 -17.69 -22.74
C GLU A 195 23.82 -18.38 -22.60
N ASN A 196 23.89 -19.53 -21.91
CA ASN A 196 25.11 -20.31 -21.70
C ASN A 196 25.27 -21.50 -22.68
N GLN A 197 24.37 -21.67 -23.65
CA GLN A 197 24.44 -22.65 -24.74
C GLN A 197 24.89 -21.99 -26.04
#